data_AF-A0A5J5W7I6-F1
#
_entry.id   AF-A0A5J5W7I6-F1
#
_cell.length_a   1.000
_cell.length_b   1.000
_cell.length_c   1.000
_cell.angle_alpha   90.00
_cell.angle_beta   90.00
_cell.angle_gamma   90.00
#
_symmetry.space_group_name_H-M   'P 1'
#
loop_
_entity.id
_entity.type
_entity.pdbx_description
1 polymer ?
#
loop_
_entity_poly.entity_id
_entity_poly.type
_entity_poly.pdbx_seq_one_letter_code
_entity_poly.pdbx_strand_id
1 'polypeptide(L)'
;MNHPGQIGNGYAPVLDCHTSHIAVKFSELLTKIDRRSGKELEKEPKFLKNGDAGMIKMVPTKPMVVETFSEYPPLGRFAVRDMRQTVAVGVIKSVEKKDPTGAKVTKSAAKKK
;
A
#
# COMPACT_ATOMS: atom_id res chain seq x y z
N MET A 1 3.81 1.01 16.70
CA MET A 1 2.36 1.11 16.46
C MET A 1 1.77 -0.22 16.94
N ASN A 2 0.91 -0.19 17.96
CA ASN A 2 0.61 -1.34 18.83
C ASN A 2 -0.37 -2.33 18.23
N HIS A 3 0.01 -3.00 17.15
CA HIS A 3 -0.68 -4.21 16.71
C HIS A 3 -0.28 -5.38 17.64
N PRO A 4 -1.24 -6.07 18.28
CA PRO A 4 -0.95 -7.15 19.24
C PRO A 4 -0.46 -8.43 18.56
N GLY A 5 -0.67 -8.56 17.25
CA GLY A 5 -0.29 -9.74 16.46
C GLY A 5 0.94 -9.54 15.58
N GLN A 6 1.30 -10.61 14.88
CA GLN A 6 2.32 -10.62 13.84
C GLN A 6 1.68 -10.39 12.46
N ILE A 7 2.32 -9.60 11.60
CA ILE A 7 1.88 -9.35 10.23
C ILE A 7 2.67 -10.29 9.31
N GLY A 8 1.98 -11.21 8.64
CA GLY A 8 2.58 -12.15 7.69
C GLY A 8 2.06 -11.99 6.28
N ASN A 9 2.60 -12.79 5.36
CA ASN A 9 2.06 -12.91 4.00
C ASN A 9 0.60 -13.35 4.04
N GLY A 10 -0.24 -12.72 3.23
CA GLY A 10 -1.67 -12.96 3.17
C GLY A 10 -2.52 -12.12 4.13
N TYR A 11 -1.91 -11.33 5.01
CA TYR A 11 -2.64 -10.37 5.84
C TYR A 11 -3.43 -9.38 4.98
N ALA A 12 -4.71 -9.16 5.30
CA ALA A 12 -5.64 -8.40 4.47
C ALA A 12 -6.32 -7.24 5.23
N PRO A 13 -5.56 -6.21 5.65
CA PRO A 13 -6.11 -5.05 6.36
C PRO A 13 -6.82 -4.09 5.41
N VAL A 14 -7.43 -3.05 5.98
CA VAL A 14 -7.97 -1.92 5.22
C VAL A 14 -6.93 -0.82 5.09
N LEU A 15 -6.80 -0.27 3.88
CA LEU A 15 -5.87 0.78 3.55
C LEU A 15 -6.64 2.08 3.31
N ASP A 16 -6.32 3.10 4.10
CA ASP A 16 -6.76 4.48 3.93
C ASP A 16 -5.70 5.23 3.12
N CYS A 17 -6.00 5.56 1.87
CA CYS A 17 -5.13 6.37 1.03
C CYS A 17 -5.95 7.52 0.43
N HIS A 18 -5.63 8.75 0.81
CA HIS A 18 -6.44 9.93 0.48
C HIS A 18 -7.91 9.74 0.89
N THR A 19 -8.84 9.64 -0.07
CA THR A 19 -10.27 9.39 0.12
C THR A 19 -10.66 7.93 -0.09
N SER A 20 -9.71 7.09 -0.54
CA SER A 20 -9.94 5.67 -0.78
C SER A 20 -9.82 4.87 0.52
N HIS A 21 -10.81 4.03 0.78
CA HIS A 21 -10.88 3.10 1.91
C HIS A 21 -11.14 1.69 1.37
N ILE A 22 -10.06 0.92 1.14
CA ILE A 22 -10.14 -0.36 0.41
C ILE A 22 -9.30 -1.41 1.13
N ALA A 23 -9.82 -2.65 1.21
CA ALA A 23 -9.06 -3.79 1.72
C ALA A 23 -7.93 -4.17 0.75
N VAL A 24 -6.74 -4.39 1.29
CA VAL A 24 -5.53 -4.70 0.50
C VAL A 24 -4.89 -5.95 1.08
N LYS A 25 -4.51 -6.90 0.23
CA LYS A 25 -3.77 -8.10 0.64
C LYS A 25 -2.28 -7.83 0.58
N PHE A 26 -1.56 -8.15 1.66
CA PHE A 26 -0.11 -8.13 1.68
C PHE A 26 0.36 -9.42 1.01
N SER A 27 0.75 -9.30 -0.26
CA SER A 27 1.11 -10.46 -1.08
C SER A 27 2.43 -11.04 -0.58
N GLU A 28 3.44 -10.18 -0.50
CA GLU A 28 4.82 -10.58 -0.18
C GLU A 28 5.47 -9.51 0.70
N LEU A 29 6.09 -9.96 1.78
CA LEU A 29 7.02 -9.17 2.57
C LEU A 29 8.39 -9.24 1.88
N LEU A 30 8.84 -8.15 1.26
CA LEU A 30 10.05 -8.13 0.43
C LEU A 30 11.31 -8.03 1.28
N THR A 31 11.38 -7.02 2.15
CA THR A 31 12.53 -6.79 3.01
C THR A 31 12.10 -6.19 4.33
N LYS A 32 12.81 -6.59 5.39
CA LYS A 32 12.78 -5.91 6.69
C LYS A 32 13.88 -4.86 6.70
N ILE A 33 13.54 -3.65 7.10
CA ILE A 33 14.48 -2.52 7.18
C ILE A 33 14.57 -2.01 8.61
N ASP A 34 15.74 -1.52 8.99
CA ASP A 34 15.90 -0.78 10.23
C ASP A 34 15.22 0.59 10.09
N ARG A 35 14.31 0.91 11.01
CA ARG A 35 13.52 2.14 10.98
C ARG A 35 14.38 3.41 11.11
N ARG A 36 15.56 3.33 11.73
CA ARG A 36 16.45 4.49 11.95
C ARG A 36 17.43 4.69 10.81
N SER A 37 18.15 3.63 10.43
CA SER A 37 19.19 3.72 9.40
C SER A 37 18.68 3.50 7.97
N GLY A 38 17.48 2.93 7.80
CA GLY A 38 16.94 2.54 6.50
C GLY A 38 17.66 1.37 5.85
N LYS A 39 18.61 0.72 6.55
CA LYS A 39 19.35 -0.43 6.03
C LYS A 39 18.50 -1.69 6.07
N GLU A 40 18.66 -2.53 5.06
CA GLU A 40 18.04 -3.86 5.04
C GLU A 40 18.65 -4.73 6.14
N LEU A 41 17.78 -5.34 6.93
CA LEU A 41 18.13 -6.26 8.01
C LEU A 41 17.96 -7.71 7.55
N GLU A 42 16.87 -7.99 6.85
CA GLU A 42 16.49 -9.34 6.44
C GLU A 42 15.73 -9.28 5.11
N LYS A 43 16.07 -10.16 4.18
CA LYS A 43 15.34 -10.32 2.92
C LYS A 43 14.25 -11.38 3.11
N GLU A 44 13.06 -11.10 2.61
CA GLU A 44 11.88 -11.98 2.68
C GLU A 44 11.54 -12.48 4.10
N PRO A 45 11.28 -11.56 5.06
CA PRO A 45 10.98 -11.95 6.42
C PRO A 45 9.64 -12.72 6.49
N LYS A 46 9.57 -13.76 7.33
CA LYS A 46 8.33 -14.55 7.51
C LYS A 46 7.19 -13.76 8.15
N PHE A 47 7.52 -12.82 9.04
CA PHE A 47 6.56 -11.95 9.73
C PHE A 47 7.21 -10.62 10.14
N LEU A 48 6.39 -9.58 10.25
CA LEU A 48 6.74 -8.29 10.85
C LEU A 48 6.05 -8.14 12.20
N LYS A 49 6.76 -7.56 13.17
CA LYS A 49 6.25 -7.26 14.51
C LYS A 49 6.17 -5.75 14.74
N ASN A 50 5.52 -5.35 15.82
CA ASN A 50 5.47 -3.96 16.23
C ASN A 50 6.89 -3.38 16.38
N GLY A 51 7.15 -2.27 15.69
CA GLY A 51 8.44 -1.59 15.68
C GLY A 51 9.28 -1.90 14.45
N ASP A 52 8.98 -2.98 13.73
CA ASP A 52 9.63 -3.31 12.48
C ASP A 52 9.17 -2.36 11.37
N ALA A 53 10.07 -2.09 10.43
CA ALA A 53 9.77 -1.47 9.16
C ALA A 53 10.14 -2.44 8.04
N GLY A 54 9.51 -2.30 6.88
CA GLY A 54 9.81 -3.16 5.75
C GLY A 54 9.19 -2.69 4.44
N MET A 55 9.66 -3.23 3.34
CA MET A 55 9.01 -3.13 2.04
C MET A 55 8.07 -4.30 1.84
N ILE A 56 6.85 -3.98 1.38
CA ILE A 56 5.76 -4.95 1.24
C ILE A 56 5.14 -4.76 -0.13
N LYS A 57 4.98 -5.85 -0.89
CA LYS A 57 4.17 -5.87 -2.10
C LYS A 57 2.73 -6.10 -1.72
N MET A 58 1.87 -5.15 -2.07
CA MET A 58 0.47 -5.14 -1.69
C MET A 58 -0.44 -5.17 -2.92
N VAL A 59 -1.53 -5.91 -2.85
CA VAL A 59 -2.49 -6.11 -3.94
C VAL A 59 -3.88 -5.67 -3.47
N PRO A 60 -4.47 -4.62 -4.06
CA PRO A 60 -5.79 -4.15 -3.66
C PRO A 60 -6.88 -5.14 -4.08
N THR A 61 -7.89 -5.33 -3.23
CA THR A 61 -9.02 -6.26 -3.50
C THR A 61 -10.06 -5.68 -4.45
N LYS A 62 -10.09 -4.35 -4.60
CA LYS A 62 -10.95 -3.60 -5.51
C LYS A 62 -10.11 -2.63 -6.33
N PRO A 63 -10.58 -2.17 -7.51
CA PRO A 63 -9.89 -1.13 -8.27
C PRO A 63 -9.60 0.09 -7.40
N MET A 64 -8.34 0.46 -7.33
CA MET A 64 -7.82 1.53 -6.49
C MET A 64 -6.82 2.34 -7.30
N VAL A 65 -6.81 3.66 -7.10
CA VAL A 65 -5.82 4.56 -7.69
C VAL A 65 -4.88 5.03 -6.59
N VAL A 66 -3.58 4.84 -6.82
CA VAL A 66 -2.51 5.29 -5.95
C VAL A 66 -1.34 5.76 -6.80
N GLU A 67 -0.52 6.64 -6.24
CA GLU A 67 0.66 7.16 -6.92
C GLU A 67 1.89 7.05 -6.03
N THR A 68 3.07 7.14 -6.63
CA THR A 68 4.31 7.16 -5.85
C THR A 68 4.37 8.42 -5.00
N PHE A 69 4.92 8.31 -3.79
CA PHE A 69 5.00 9.44 -2.87
C PHE A 69 5.85 10.58 -3.44
N SER A 70 6.86 10.27 -4.24
CA SER A 70 7.74 11.26 -4.87
C SER A 70 7.02 12.08 -5.96
N GLU A 71 6.13 11.46 -6.73
CA GLU A 71 5.40 12.13 -7.81
C GLU A 71 4.16 12.86 -7.29
N TYR A 72 3.37 12.19 -6.45
CA TYR A 72 2.13 12.73 -5.92
C TYR A 72 1.99 12.43 -4.42
N PRO A 73 2.63 13.25 -3.54
CA PRO A 73 2.64 13.04 -2.10
C PRO A 73 1.27 12.79 -1.45
N PRO A 74 0.17 13.46 -1.85
CA PRO A 74 -1.16 13.23 -1.29
C PRO A 74 -1.75 11.84 -1.59
N LEU A 75 -1.36 11.21 -2.70
CA LEU A 75 -1.84 9.88 -3.12
C LEU A 75 -0.84 8.75 -2.80
N GLY A 76 0.33 9.10 -2.26
CA GLY A 76 1.39 8.15 -1.91
C GLY A 76 1.54 7.90 -0.41
N ARG A 77 0.74 8.54 0.45
CA ARG A 77 0.71 8.29 1.90
C ARG A 77 -0.53 7.49 2.26
N PHE A 78 -0.36 6.46 3.07
CA PHE A 78 -1.48 5.64 3.51
C PHE A 78 -1.37 5.23 4.98
N ALA A 79 -2.52 5.00 5.59
CA ALA A 79 -2.63 4.35 6.87
C ALA A 79 -3.23 2.95 6.68
N VAL A 80 -2.70 1.99 7.42
CA VAL A 80 -3.23 0.62 7.46
C VAL A 80 -4.05 0.49 8.74
N ARG A 81 -5.31 0.08 8.59
CA ARG A 81 -6.24 -0.13 9.68
C ARG A 81 -6.73 -1.56 9.74
N ASP A 82 -6.86 -2.06 10.96
CA ASP A 82 -7.49 -3.32 11.28
C ASP A 82 -8.23 -3.20 12.60
N MET A 83 -9.40 -3.83 12.71
CA MET A 83 -10.27 -3.78 13.91
C MET A 83 -10.43 -2.36 14.52
N ARG A 84 -10.61 -1.34 13.66
CA ARG A 84 -10.73 0.09 14.03
C ARG A 84 -9.47 0.73 14.63
N GLN A 85 -8.34 0.04 14.62
CA GLN A 85 -7.06 0.55 15.07
C GLN A 85 -6.13 0.76 13.88
N THR A 86 -5.28 1.78 13.97
CA THR A 86 -4.22 1.97 12.97
C THR A 86 -3.04 1.08 13.36
N VAL A 87 -2.71 0.13 12.47
CA VAL A 87 -1.70 -0.92 12.73
C VAL A 87 -0.35 -0.57 12.11
N ALA A 88 -0.36 0.14 10.99
CA ALA A 88 0.84 0.63 10.32
C ALA A 88 0.55 1.93 9.55
N VAL A 89 1.62 2.64 9.21
CA VAL A 89 1.61 3.78 8.29
C VAL A 89 2.73 3.59 7.29
N GLY A 90 2.51 4.03 6.05
CA GLY A 90 3.47 3.79 4.99
C GLY A 90 3.43 4.83 3.89
N VAL A 91 4.43 4.76 3.03
CA VAL A 91 4.55 5.58 1.82
C VAL A 91 4.80 4.67 0.62
N ILE A 92 4.19 5.00 -0.51
CA ILE A 92 4.26 4.22 -1.74
C ILE A 92 5.57 4.57 -2.46
N LYS A 93 6.38 3.53 -2.72
CA LYS A 93 7.66 3.65 -3.42
C LYS A 93 7.54 3.41 -4.92
N SER A 94 6.77 2.41 -5.32
CA SER A 94 6.50 2.07 -6.72
C SER A 94 5.05 1.60 -6.89
N VAL A 95 4.51 1.77 -8.09
CA VAL A 95 3.16 1.33 -8.47
C VAL A 95 3.23 0.67 -9.84
N GLU A 96 2.76 -0.56 -9.95
CA GLU A 96 2.48 -1.20 -11.24
C GLU A 96 1.08 -0.73 -11.69
N LYS A 97 1.05 0.21 -12.64
CA LYS A 97 -0.21 0.76 -13.16
C LYS A 97 -0.87 -0.26 -14.10
N LYS A 98 -2.16 -0.51 -13.90
CA LYS A 98 -2.94 -1.33 -14.83
C LYS A 98 -3.14 -0.58 -16.15
N ASP A 99 -3.01 -1.29 -17.27
CA ASP A 99 -3.27 -0.71 -18.58
C ASP A 99 -4.69 -0.12 -18.66
N PRO A 100 -4.85 1.11 -19.18
CA PRO A 100 -6.15 1.79 -19.27
C PRO A 100 -7.02 1.28 -20.44
N THR A 101 -6.68 0.14 -21.04
CA THR A 101 -7.36 -0.43 -22.20
C THR A 101 -8.82 -0.76 -21.85
N GLY A 102 -9.75 0.02 -22.39
CA GLY A 102 -11.20 -0.17 -22.20
C GLY A 102 -11.90 0.93 -21.40
N ALA A 103 -11.23 2.04 -21.06
CA ALA A 103 -11.91 3.20 -20.47
C ALA A 103 -13.02 3.71 -21.40
N LYS A 104 -14.28 3.64 -20.95
CA LYS A 104 -15.43 4.18 -21.68
C LYS A 104 -15.30 5.70 -21.74
N VAL A 105 -14.99 6.24 -22.92
CA VAL A 105 -14.94 7.68 -23.17
C VAL A 105 -16.38 8.19 -23.32
N THR A 106 -16.74 9.24 -22.59
CA THR A 106 -18.05 9.88 -22.74
C THR A 106 -18.12 10.64 -24.06
N LYS A 107 -19.32 10.71 -24.67
CA LYS A 107 -19.53 11.43 -25.94
C LYS A 107 -19.06 12.89 -25.87
N SER A 108 -19.19 13.54 -24.71
CA SER A 108 -18.74 14.92 -24.51
C SER A 108 -17.21 15.05 -24.46
N ALA A 109 -16.50 14.05 -23.95
CA ALA A 109 -15.04 14.04 -23.95
C ALA A 109 -14.47 13.80 -25.37
N ALA A 110 -15.18 13.01 -26.19
CA ALA A 110 -14.81 12.78 -27.59
C ALA A 110 -14.99 14.03 -28.48
N LYS A 111 -15.93 14.91 -28.15
CA LYS A 111 -16.19 16.16 -28.91
C LYS A 111 -15.16 17.27 -28.67
N LYS A 112 -14.30 17.15 -27.66
CA LYS A 112 -13.33 18.19 -27.25
C LYS A 112 -11.91 17.98 -27.81
N LYS A 113 -11.73 17.00 -28.69
CA LYS A 113 -10.47 16.78 -29.43
C LYS A 113 -10.57 17.36 -30.82
#